data_AF-A0A1J3H4D3-F1
#
_entry.id   AF-A0A1J3H4D3-F1
#
_cell.length_a   1.000
_cell.length_b   1.000
_cell.length_c   1.000
_cell.angle_alpha   90.00
_cell.angle_beta   90.00
_cell.angle_gamma   90.00
#
_symmetry.space_group_name_H-M   'P 1'
#
loop_
_entity.id
_entity.type
_entity.pdbx_description
1 polymer ?
#
loop_
_entity_poly.entity_id
_entity_poly.type
_entity_poly.pdbx_seq_one_letter_code
_entity_poly.pdbx_strand_id
1 'polypeptide(L)'
;YELGSQTCLVKVFGIYQVIIRQPNGHREIQHNLMVTENLNFGRNISHEYNLKGSLLTRFTTTTDDGAEEVMLGPKFFKDMKNSPVYFSKDSKHNLQSAVTNDIN
;
A
#
# COMPACT_ATOMS: atom_id res chain seq x y z
N TYR A 1 -5.37 -23.78 10.16
CA TYR A 1 -5.34 -22.68 9.19
C TYR A 1 -4.70 -23.21 7.93
N GLU A 2 -5.49 -23.56 6.92
CA GLU A 2 -4.92 -23.93 5.63
C GLU A 2 -4.19 -22.71 5.07
N LEU A 3 -2.94 -22.89 4.64
CA LEU A 3 -2.25 -21.88 3.85
C LEU A 3 -3.02 -21.80 2.51
N GLY A 4 -3.96 -20.87 2.42
CA GLY A 4 -4.52 -20.46 1.14
C GLY A 4 -3.42 -20.04 0.18
N SER A 5 -3.74 -19.95 -1.11
CA SER A 5 -2.81 -19.42 -2.11
C SER A 5 -2.27 -18.05 -1.69
N GLN A 6 -1.00 -17.78 -1.99
CA GLN A 6 -0.39 -16.47 -1.74
C GLN A 6 -1.17 -15.39 -2.50
N THR A 7 -1.43 -14.27 -1.82
CA THR A 7 -2.13 -13.10 -2.34
C THR A 7 -1.40 -11.83 -1.91
N CYS A 8 -1.48 -10.81 -2.74
CA CYS A 8 -1.05 -9.44 -2.52
C CYS A 8 -2.23 -8.51 -2.19
N LEU A 9 -3.47 -9.02 -2.18
CA LEU A 9 -4.64 -8.26 -1.75
C LEU A 9 -4.59 -7.97 -0.26
N VAL A 10 -5.20 -6.84 0.12
CA VAL A 10 -5.22 -6.40 1.51
C VAL A 10 -6.00 -7.38 2.40
N LYS A 11 -5.41 -7.76 3.53
CA LYS A 11 -6.14 -8.49 4.57
C LYS A 11 -7.02 -7.55 5.38
N VAL A 12 -8.33 -7.78 5.31
CA VAL A 12 -9.36 -7.02 6.05
C VAL A 12 -9.70 -7.74 7.35
N PHE A 13 -9.59 -7.03 8.47
CA PHE A 13 -9.98 -7.54 9.79
C PHE A 13 -11.38 -7.12 10.21
N GLY A 14 -11.90 -6.02 9.66
CA GLY A 14 -13.26 -5.59 9.90
C GLY A 14 -13.61 -4.28 9.22
N ILE A 15 -14.91 -4.07 9.01
CA ILE A 15 -15.47 -2.83 8.47
C ILE A 15 -16.47 -2.33 9.51
N TYR A 16 -16.30 -1.08 9.92
CA TYR A 16 -17.04 -0.50 11.03
C TYR A 16 -17.67 0.82 10.61
N GLN A 17 -18.83 1.10 11.18
CA GLN A 17 -19.45 2.40 11.09
C GLN A 17 -19.50 3.01 12.48
N VAL A 18 -18.95 4.21 12.62
CA VAL A 18 -18.91 4.95 13.87
C VAL A 18 -19.76 6.20 13.71
N ILE A 19 -20.78 6.34 14.56
CA ILE A 19 -21.66 7.52 14.60
C ILE A 19 -21.38 8.27 15.89
N ILE A 20 -20.86 9.49 15.76
CA ILE A 20 -20.58 10.40 16.86
C ILE A 20 -21.72 11.40 16.96
N ARG A 21 -22.49 11.32 18.05
CA ARG A 21 -23.58 12.25 18.35
C ARG A 21 -23.06 13.38 19.23
N GLN A 22 -23.26 14.63 18.81
CA GLN A 22 -22.88 15.77 19.66
C GLN A 22 -23.81 15.89 20.88
N PRO A 23 -23.31 16.29 22.06
CA PRO A 23 -24.10 16.36 23.30
C PRO A 23 -25.32 17.28 23.21
N ASN A 24 -25.29 18.28 22.33
CA ASN A 24 -26.36 19.23 22.09
C ASN A 24 -27.34 18.79 20.98
N GLY A 25 -27.18 17.59 20.41
CA GLY A 25 -28.12 16.99 19.45
C GLY A 25 -28.19 17.65 18.07
N HIS A 26 -27.43 18.71 17.82
CA HIS A 26 -27.54 19.51 16.59
C HIS A 26 -26.77 18.92 15.40
N ARG A 27 -25.90 17.93 15.63
CA ARG A 27 -25.09 17.30 14.57
C ARG A 27 -24.72 15.87 14.93
N GLU A 28 -24.89 14.98 13.96
CA GLU A 28 -24.29 13.65 13.95
C GLU A 28 -23.15 13.64 12.92
N ILE A 29 -22.04 12.98 13.26
CA ILE A 29 -20.92 12.74 12.35
C ILE A 29 -20.77 11.24 12.19
N GLN A 30 -20.84 10.77 10.95
CA GLN A 30 -20.71 9.35 10.61
C GLN A 30 -19.37 9.11 9.90
N HIS A 31 -18.65 8.10 10.37
CA HIS A 31 -17.40 7.63 9.79
C HIS A 31 -17.53 6.16 9.40
N ASN A 32 -17.11 5.81 8.18
CA ASN A 32 -16.92 4.43 7.77
C ASN A 32 -15.43 4.11 7.84
N LEU A 33 -15.08 3.06 8.58
CA LEU A 33 -13.70 2.66 8.86
C LEU A 33 -13.47 1.23 8.39
N MET A 34 -12.26 0.98 7.90
CA MET A 34 -11.80 -0.35 7.52
C MET A 34 -10.51 -0.62 8.27
N VAL A 35 -10.45 -1.76 8.96
CA VAL A 35 -9.26 -2.21 9.69
C VAL A 35 -8.56 -3.25 8.84
N THR A 36 -7.30 -2.99 8.51
CA THR A 36 -6.47 -3.84 7.64
C THR A 36 -5.14 -4.17 8.29
N GLU A 37 -4.39 -5.07 7.68
CA GLU A 37 -2.98 -5.26 8.05
C GLU A 37 -2.11 -4.03 7.79
N ASN A 38 -1.05 -3.90 8.57
CA ASN A 38 -0.01 -2.90 8.39
C ASN A 38 1.27 -3.61 7.91
N LEU A 39 1.64 -3.37 6.65
CA LEU A 39 2.79 -4.01 6.01
C LEU A 39 4.14 -3.53 6.58
N ASN A 40 4.17 -2.33 7.15
CA ASN A 40 5.39 -1.65 7.62
C ASN A 40 5.62 -1.82 9.13
N PHE A 41 4.72 -2.48 9.85
CA PHE A 41 4.82 -2.61 11.31
C PHE A 41 6.13 -3.28 11.73
N GLY A 42 6.89 -2.61 12.61
CA GLY A 42 8.16 -3.12 13.14
C GLY A 42 9.31 -3.21 12.13
N ARG A 43 9.19 -2.58 10.95
CA ARG A 43 10.23 -2.58 9.92
C ARG A 43 10.90 -1.22 9.83
N ASN A 44 12.22 -1.21 9.63
CA ASN A 44 12.94 -0.01 9.21
C ASN A 44 12.96 0.04 7.68
N ILE A 45 12.10 0.88 7.11
CA ILE A 45 11.90 0.98 5.66
C ILE A 45 12.84 2.05 5.10
N SER A 46 13.82 1.63 4.31
CA SER A 46 14.75 2.57 3.66
C SER A 46 14.14 3.33 2.48
N HIS A 47 13.19 2.70 1.78
CA HIS A 47 12.57 3.22 0.57
C HIS A 47 11.15 2.63 0.45
N GLU A 48 10.15 3.47 0.15
CA GLU A 48 8.77 3.07 -0.09
C GLU A 48 8.30 3.59 -1.45
N TYR A 49 7.70 2.71 -2.26
CA TYR A 49 7.28 3.02 -3.62
C TYR A 49 5.79 2.76 -3.82
N ASN A 50 5.09 3.73 -4.41
CA ASN A 50 3.70 3.57 -4.85
C ASN A 50 3.64 3.34 -6.36
N LEU A 51 3.48 2.07 -6.76
CA LEU A 51 3.52 1.66 -8.17
C LEU A 51 2.10 1.43 -8.71
N LYS A 52 1.71 2.22 -9.72
CA LYS A 52 0.39 2.13 -10.37
C LYS A 52 0.42 1.52 -11.79
N GLY A 53 1.60 1.10 -12.27
CA GLY A 53 1.78 0.49 -13.60
C GLY A 53 1.66 1.43 -14.81
N SER A 54 1.01 2.59 -14.68
CA SER A 54 0.95 3.58 -15.76
C SER A 54 2.20 4.46 -15.81
N LEU A 55 2.83 4.55 -16.99
CA LEU A 55 3.96 5.45 -17.26
C LEU A 55 3.61 6.95 -17.11
N LEU A 56 2.31 7.26 -17.03
CA LEU A 56 1.73 8.61 -17.00
C LEU A 56 1.37 9.10 -15.59
N THR A 57 1.73 8.38 -14.52
CA THR A 57 1.51 8.86 -13.15
C THR A 57 2.54 9.93 -12.77
N ARG A 58 2.22 11.12 -13.30
CA ARG A 58 2.65 12.50 -13.06
C ARG A 58 3.72 12.71 -11.99
N PHE A 59 4.83 13.30 -12.44
CA PHE A 59 5.77 14.08 -11.66
C PHE A 59 5.04 15.20 -10.90
N THR A 60 4.75 15.03 -9.61
CA THR A 60 4.50 16.07 -8.58
C THR A 60 4.08 15.34 -7.28
N THR A 61 4.45 15.71 -6.05
CA THR A 61 4.88 16.98 -5.45
C THR A 61 5.88 16.71 -4.32
N THR A 62 6.96 17.48 -4.28
CA THR A 62 7.69 17.78 -3.04
C THR A 62 6.74 18.48 -2.07
N THR A 63 6.46 17.90 -0.91
CA THR A 63 5.94 18.63 0.24
C THR A 63 7.13 19.22 1.01
N ASP A 64 7.13 20.54 1.17
CA ASP A 64 8.16 21.33 1.88
C ASP A 64 8.32 20.97 3.38
N ASP A 65 7.53 20.03 3.90
CA ASP A 65 7.41 19.75 5.34
C ASP A 65 8.02 18.41 5.81
N GLY A 66 8.90 17.79 5.02
CA GLY A 66 9.70 16.64 5.49
C GLY A 66 8.90 15.38 5.87
N ALA A 67 7.61 15.33 5.55
CA ALA A 67 6.78 14.14 5.70
C ALA A 67 6.97 13.22 4.48
N GLU A 68 7.29 11.95 4.77
CA GLU A 68 7.59 10.83 3.87
C GLU A 68 7.25 11.07 2.39
N GLU A 69 8.30 11.36 1.61
CA GLU A 69 8.22 11.48 0.16
C GLU A 69 7.83 10.12 -0.44
N VAL A 70 6.53 9.87 -0.60
CA VAL A 70 6.04 8.66 -1.27
C VAL A 70 6.62 8.61 -2.67
N MET A 71 7.54 7.68 -2.90
CA MET A 71 8.36 7.66 -4.11
C MET A 71 7.52 7.13 -5.27
N LEU A 72 7.22 8.01 -6.22
CA LEU A 72 6.43 7.69 -7.41
C LEU A 72 7.21 6.78 -8.38
N GLY A 73 6.48 6.19 -9.34
CA GLY A 73 7.05 5.31 -10.38
C GLY A 73 8.36 5.79 -11.03
N PRO A 74 8.51 7.06 -11.43
CA PRO A 74 9.78 7.56 -12.01
C PRO A 74 10.99 7.46 -11.08
N LYS A 75 10.81 7.68 -9.77
CA LYS A 75 11.89 7.56 -8.78
C LYS A 75 12.27 6.09 -8.61
N PHE A 76 11.27 5.19 -8.54
CA PHE A 76 11.49 3.74 -8.56
C PHE A 76 12.36 3.30 -9.75
N PHE A 77 12.05 3.72 -10.97
CA PHE A 77 12.85 3.32 -12.14
C PHE A 77 14.29 3.85 -12.10
N LYS A 78 14.49 5.08 -11.63
CA LYS A 78 15.83 5.65 -11.44
C LYS A 78 16.62 4.86 -10.39
N ASP A 79 16.00 4.55 -9.26
CA ASP A 79 16.64 3.81 -8.19
C ASP A 79 16.95 2.38 -8.61
N MET A 80 16.00 1.69 -9.26
CA MET A 80 16.23 0.34 -9.78
C MET A 80 17.31 0.27 -10.87
N LYS A 81 17.54 1.36 -11.63
CA LYS A 81 18.67 1.44 -12.56
C LYS A 81 20.01 1.49 -11.84
N ASN A 82 20.08 2.16 -10.70
CA ASN A 82 21.32 2.36 -9.94
C ASN A 82 21.56 1.23 -8.91
N SER A 83 20.50 0.71 -8.32
CA SER A 83 20.49 -0.32 -7.27
C SER A 83 19.26 -1.23 -7.47
N PRO A 84 19.36 -2.23 -8.37
CA PRO A 84 18.25 -3.12 -8.66
C PRO A 84 17.86 -4.00 -7.47
N VAL A 85 16.57 -4.32 -7.34
CA VAL A 85 16.10 -5.37 -6.43
C VAL A 85 16.20 -6.72 -7.14
N TYR A 86 17.01 -7.62 -6.57
CA TYR A 86 17.19 -8.97 -7.06
C TYR A 86 16.30 -9.95 -6.30
N PHE A 87 15.65 -10.84 -7.05
CA PHE A 87 14.84 -11.92 -6.51
C PHE A 87 15.44 -13.27 -6.90
N SER A 88 15.31 -14.26 -6.03
CA SER A 88 15.54 -15.66 -6.46
C SER A 88 14.51 -16.04 -7.53
N LYS A 89 14.81 -17.09 -8.31
CA LYS A 89 13.90 -17.59 -9.34
C LYS A 89 12.53 -17.96 -8.75
N ASP A 90 12.53 -18.63 -7.59
CA ASP A 90 11.31 -19.10 -6.95
C ASP A 90 10.50 -17.95 -6.33
N SER A 91 11.17 -17.00 -5.66
CA SER A 91 10.49 -15.82 -5.12
C SER A 91 9.87 -14.97 -6.22
N LYS A 92 10.56 -14.81 -7.35
CA LYS A 92 10.02 -14.11 -8.52
C LYS A 92 8.79 -14.83 -9.07
N HIS A 93 8.88 -16.15 -9.26
CA HIS A 93 7.76 -16.95 -9.76
C HIS A 93 6.53 -16.85 -8.83
N ASN A 94 6.73 -17.00 -7.52
CA ASN A 94 5.67 -16.92 -6.53
C ASN A 94 4.98 -15.55 -6.51
N LEU A 95 5.75 -14.46 -6.52
CA LEU A 95 5.19 -13.10 -6.56
C LEU A 95 4.41 -12.87 -7.86
N GLN A 96 4.94 -13.30 -9.01
CA GLN A 96 4.25 -13.18 -10.29
C GLN A 96 2.95 -13.98 -10.31
N SER A 97 2.94 -15.21 -9.78
CA SER A 97 1.75 -16.04 -9.68
C SER A 97 0.69 -15.41 -8.77
N ALA A 98 1.07 -14.90 -7.60
CA ALA A 98 0.16 -14.22 -6.68
C ALA A 98 -0.47 -12.98 -7.32
N VAL A 99 0.35 -12.08 -7.89
CA VAL A 99 -0.12 -10.87 -8.58
C VAL A 99 -1.03 -11.22 -9.78
N THR A 100 -0.67 -12.25 -10.56
CA THR A 100 -1.51 -12.68 -11.69
C THR A 100 -2.86 -13.21 -11.21
N ASN A 101 -2.88 -13.98 -10.12
CA ASN A 101 -4.13 -14.51 -9.56
C ASN A 101 -5.01 -13.41 -8.95
N ASP A 102 -4.43 -12.35 -8.40
CA ASP A 102 -5.20 -11.25 -7.78
C ASP A 102 -5.79 -10.26 -8.80
N ILE A 103 -5.26 -10.23 -10.03
CA ILE A 103 -5.71 -9.33 -11.10
C ILE A 103 -6.82 -9.96 -11.97
N ASN A 104 -6.94 -11.29 -11.97
CA ASN A 104 -7.94 -12.04 -12.75
C ASN A 104 -9.17 -12.38 -11.90
#